data_AF-A0A1F1QF30-F1
#
_entry.id   AF-A0A1F1QF30-F1
#
_cell.length_a   1.000
_cell.length_b   1.000
_cell.length_c   1.000
_cell.angle_alpha   90.00
_cell.angle_beta   90.00
_cell.angle_gamma   90.00
#
_symmetry.space_group_name_H-M   'P 1'
#
loop_
_entity.id
_entity.type
_entity.pdbx_description
1 polymer ?
#
loop_
_entity_poly.entity_id
_entity_poly.type
_entity_poly.pdbx_seq_one_letter_code
_entity_poly.pdbx_strand_id
1 'polypeptide(L)'
;MMKNYMQHLKERAISAYPPKTSRRWSICIAVAVIIGLLLSHFGQANFGASLADFALFCGIDLLGVTFAKHGVNIFLAYLLAAALYFAVSVLLTFYIMSSNNL
;
A
#
# COMPACT_ATOMS: atom_id res chain seq x y z
N MET A 1 -20.43 -8.58 -20.98
CA MET A 1 -18.96 -8.73 -21.07
C MET A 1 -18.22 -8.10 -19.89
N MET A 2 -18.45 -6.81 -19.57
CA MET A 2 -17.71 -6.11 -18.51
C MET A 2 -17.90 -6.65 -17.08
N LYS A 3 -19.10 -7.18 -16.76
CA LYS A 3 -19.37 -7.85 -15.46
C LYS A 3 -18.48 -9.07 -15.20
N ASN A 4 -18.30 -9.94 -16.20
CA ASN A 4 -17.45 -11.13 -16.07
C ASN A 4 -15.97 -10.75 -15.92
N TYR A 5 -15.53 -9.70 -16.62
CA TYR A 5 -14.16 -9.19 -16.51
C TYR A 5 -13.87 -8.62 -15.11
N MET A 6 -14.79 -7.81 -14.56
CA MET A 6 -14.64 -7.28 -13.20
C MET A 6 -14.66 -8.37 -12.13
N GLN A 7 -15.48 -9.41 -12.29
CA GLN A 7 -15.48 -10.57 -11.38
C GLN A 7 -14.15 -11.32 -11.42
N HIS A 8 -13.62 -11.57 -12.61
CA HIS A 8 -12.34 -12.26 -12.76
C HIS A 8 -11.16 -11.45 -12.20
N LEU A 9 -11.16 -10.12 -12.35
CA LEU A 9 -10.17 -9.25 -11.69
C LEU A 9 -10.28 -9.31 -10.17
N LYS A 10 -11.52 -9.28 -9.63
CA LYS A 10 -11.77 -9.41 -8.19
C LYS A 10 -11.30 -10.76 -7.64
N GLU A 11 -11.53 -11.85 -8.35
CA GLU A 11 -11.08 -13.19 -7.95
C GLU A 11 -9.55 -13.31 -7.94
N ARG A 12 -8.87 -12.79 -8.97
CA ARG A 12 -7.40 -12.75 -9.00
C ARG A 12 -6.82 -11.93 -7.84
N ALA A 13 -7.40 -10.77 -7.56
CA ALA A 13 -6.97 -9.91 -6.47
C ALA A 13 -7.17 -10.59 -5.10
N ILE A 14 -8.30 -11.25 -4.88
CA ILE A 14 -8.57 -12.02 -3.64
C ILE A 14 -7.63 -13.23 -3.51
N SER A 15 -7.26 -13.87 -4.61
CA SER A 15 -6.30 -14.99 -4.61
C SER A 15 -4.88 -14.55 -4.25
N ALA A 16 -4.47 -13.34 -4.64
CA ALA A 16 -3.14 -12.80 -4.30
C ALA A 16 -3.04 -12.46 -2.80
N TYR A 17 -4.13 -11.98 -2.21
CA TYR A 17 -4.21 -11.66 -0.78
C TYR A 17 -5.31 -12.48 -0.09
N PRO A 18 -5.07 -13.78 0.17
CA PRO A 18 -6.07 -14.61 0.81
C PRO A 18 -6.44 -14.03 2.20
N PRO A 19 -7.71 -14.06 2.59
CA PRO A 19 -8.17 -13.43 3.82
C PRO A 19 -7.55 -14.02 5.10
N LYS A 20 -7.00 -15.24 5.03
CA LYS A 20 -6.25 -15.86 6.13
C LYS A 20 -4.84 -15.26 6.30
N THR A 21 -4.27 -14.69 5.25
CA THR A 21 -2.93 -14.09 5.26
C THR A 21 -2.97 -12.56 5.22
N SER A 22 -4.12 -11.92 4.95
CA SER A 22 -4.26 -10.46 4.92
C SER A 22 -3.72 -9.79 6.18
N ARG A 23 -4.00 -10.34 7.36
CA ARG A 23 -3.46 -9.84 8.64
C ARG A 23 -1.93 -9.90 8.69
N ARG A 24 -1.32 -10.97 8.16
CA ARG A 24 0.14 -11.12 8.11
C ARG A 24 0.74 -10.10 7.14
N TRP A 25 0.12 -9.92 5.97
CA TRP A 25 0.52 -8.89 5.02
C TRP A 25 0.45 -7.49 5.61
N SER A 26 -0.63 -7.13 6.33
CA SER A 26 -0.74 -5.84 7.02
C SER A 26 0.39 -5.63 8.03
N ILE A 27 0.74 -6.66 8.80
CA ILE A 27 1.85 -6.59 9.77
C ILE A 27 3.18 -6.40 9.04
N CYS A 28 3.45 -7.18 7.99
CA CYS A 28 4.67 -7.04 7.19
C CYS A 28 4.81 -5.65 6.57
N ILE A 29 3.72 -5.08 6.06
CA ILE A 29 3.70 -3.73 5.50
C ILE A 29 4.00 -2.69 6.58
N ALA A 30 3.35 -2.77 7.74
CA ALA A 30 3.61 -1.85 8.84
C ALA A 30 5.07 -1.88 9.31
N VAL A 31 5.64 -3.09 9.44
CA VAL A 31 7.05 -3.28 9.81
C VAL A 31 7.98 -2.72 8.74
N ALA A 32 7.71 -2.95 7.46
CA ALA A 32 8.53 -2.45 6.36
C ALA A 32 8.54 -0.91 6.30
N VAL A 33 7.40 -0.25 6.54
CA VAL A 33 7.33 1.22 6.63
C VAL A 33 8.17 1.74 7.81
N ILE A 34 8.07 1.11 8.98
CA ILE A 34 8.84 1.51 10.17
C ILE A 34 10.35 1.34 9.93
N ILE A 35 10.77 0.21 9.35
CA ILE A 35 12.17 -0.05 9.02
C ILE A 35 12.66 0.95 7.96
N GLY A 36 11.85 1.25 6.94
CA GLY A 36 12.20 2.23 5.90
C GLY A 36 12.40 3.64 6.48
N LEU A 37 11.54 4.05 7.41
CA LEU A 37 11.68 5.31 8.15
C LEU A 37 12.95 5.33 9.00
N LEU A 38 13.22 4.28 9.77
CA LEU A 38 14.44 4.14 10.59
C LEU A 38 15.71 4.24 9.74
N LEU A 39 15.76 3.51 8.62
CA LEU A 39 16.90 3.55 7.71
C LEU A 39 17.11 4.94 7.12
N SER A 40 16.01 5.66 6.84
CA SER A 40 16.09 7.04 6.36
C SER A 40 16.73 7.97 7.39
N HIS A 41 16.47 7.77 8.68
CA HIS A 41 17.14 8.50 9.77
C HIS A 41 18.63 8.18 9.91
N PHE A 42 19.04 6.95 9.63
CA PHE A 42 20.46 6.53 9.70
C PHE A 42 21.28 6.92 8.45
N GLY A 43 20.79 7.86 7.64
CA GLY A 43 21.49 8.33 6.43
C GLY A 43 21.33 7.42 5.21
N GLN A 44 20.52 6.37 5.29
CA GLN A 44 20.16 5.49 4.17
C GLN A 44 18.81 5.91 3.54
N ALA A 45 18.62 7.22 3.32
CA ALA A 45 17.35 7.81 2.88
C ALA A 45 16.80 7.21 1.57
N ASN A 46 17.65 6.93 0.57
CA ASN A 46 17.19 6.36 -0.70
C ASN A 46 16.67 4.92 -0.54
N PHE A 47 17.37 4.11 0.26
CA PHE A 47 16.94 2.74 0.55
C PHE A 47 15.70 2.72 1.45
N GLY A 48 15.65 3.60 2.45
CA GLY A 48 14.50 3.75 3.33
C GLY A 48 13.24 4.22 2.60
N ALA A 49 13.37 5.20 1.71
CA ALA A 49 12.28 5.68 0.85
C ALA A 49 11.78 4.59 -0.10
N SER A 50 12.68 3.90 -0.82
CA SER A 50 12.28 2.80 -1.72
C SER A 50 11.59 1.64 -0.99
N LEU A 51 12.03 1.30 0.22
CA LEU A 51 11.39 0.27 1.04
C LEU A 51 9.99 0.70 1.51
N ALA A 52 9.85 1.97 1.93
CA ALA A 52 8.56 2.52 2.34
C ALA A 52 7.59 2.62 1.16
N ASP A 53 8.05 3.04 -0.02
CA ASP A 53 7.25 3.09 -1.25
C ASP A 53 6.78 1.70 -1.66
N PHE A 54 7.66 0.70 -1.62
CA PHE A 54 7.29 -0.69 -1.91
C PHE A 54 6.22 -1.21 -0.92
N ALA A 55 6.42 -0.97 0.38
CA ALA A 55 5.48 -1.38 1.41
C ALA A 55 4.11 -0.72 1.23
N LEU A 56 4.10 0.58 0.93
CA LEU A 56 2.89 1.33 0.67
C LEU A 56 2.18 0.84 -0.60
N PHE A 57 2.90 0.49 -1.66
CA PHE A 57 2.32 -0.09 -2.87
C PHE A 57 1.63 -1.43 -2.59
N CYS A 58 2.25 -2.31 -1.79
CA CYS A 58 1.60 -3.53 -1.30
C CYS A 58 0.36 -3.22 -0.45
N GLY A 59 0.39 -2.13 0.32
CA GLY A 59 -0.75 -1.62 1.08
C GLY A 59 -1.94 -1.21 0.21
N ILE A 60 -1.70 -0.55 -0.93
CA ILE A 60 -2.75 -0.19 -1.91
C ILE A 60 -3.47 -1.43 -2.38
N ASP A 61 -2.71 -2.45 -2.78
CA ASP A 61 -3.25 -3.67 -3.36
C ASP A 61 -4.10 -4.41 -2.32
N LEU A 62 -3.61 -4.49 -1.07
CA LEU A 62 -4.36 -5.07 0.04
C LEU A 62 -5.64 -4.29 0.37
N LEU A 63 -5.59 -2.95 0.36
CA LEU A 63 -6.75 -2.07 0.59
C LEU A 63 -7.79 -2.21 -0.53
N GLY A 64 -7.33 -2.19 -1.79
CA GLY A 64 -8.17 -2.36 -2.98
C GLY A 64 -8.93 -3.69 -2.94
N VAL A 65 -8.24 -4.78 -2.61
CA VAL A 65 -8.84 -6.12 -2.42
C VAL A 65 -9.85 -6.10 -1.27
N THR A 66 -9.51 -5.45 -0.16
CA THR A 66 -10.38 -5.38 1.03
C THR A 66 -11.67 -4.62 0.75
N PHE A 67 -11.59 -3.47 0.07
CA PHE A 67 -12.78 -2.71 -0.35
C PHE A 67 -13.61 -3.48 -1.37
N ALA A 68 -12.97 -4.13 -2.35
CA ALA A 68 -13.67 -4.96 -3.34
C ALA A 68 -14.39 -6.15 -2.68
N LYS A 69 -13.84 -6.70 -1.59
CA LYS A 69 -14.48 -7.74 -0.79
C LYS A 69 -15.72 -7.23 -0.06
N HIS A 70 -15.70 -5.98 0.43
CA HIS A 70 -16.84 -5.34 1.11
C HIS A 70 -17.90 -4.78 0.14
N GLY A 71 -17.80 -5.08 -1.16
CA GLY A 71 -18.82 -4.74 -2.15
C GLY A 71 -18.58 -3.43 -2.89
N VAL A 72 -17.46 -2.74 -2.64
CA VAL A 72 -17.06 -1.58 -3.44
C VAL A 72 -16.68 -2.04 -4.84
N ASN A 73 -17.05 -1.28 -5.87
CA ASN A 73 -16.61 -1.54 -7.24
C ASN A 73 -15.07 -1.54 -7.27
N ILE A 74 -14.46 -2.56 -7.88
CA ILE A 74 -13.00 -2.72 -7.91
C ILE A 74 -12.28 -1.47 -8.45
N PHE A 75 -12.86 -0.79 -9.44
CA PHE A 75 -12.30 0.45 -9.95
C PHE A 75 -12.28 1.56 -8.89
N LEU A 76 -13.41 1.74 -8.19
CA LEU A 76 -13.53 2.74 -7.13
C LEU A 76 -12.67 2.38 -5.91
N ALA A 77 -12.55 1.09 -5.59
CA ALA A 77 -11.70 0.58 -4.52
C ALA A 77 -10.22 0.92 -4.74
N TYR A 78 -9.71 0.67 -5.93
CA TYR A 78 -8.32 1.02 -6.28
C TYR A 78 -8.12 2.53 -6.43
N LEU A 79 -9.13 3.27 -6.90
CA LEU A 79 -9.06 4.74 -6.93
C LEU A 79 -8.93 5.32 -5.50
N LEU A 80 -9.71 4.80 -4.55
CA LEU A 80 -9.64 5.22 -3.15
C LEU A 80 -8.30 4.84 -2.52
N ALA A 81 -7.81 3.64 -2.79
CA ALA A 81 -6.53 3.15 -2.29
C ALA A 81 -5.35 3.97 -2.85
N ALA A 82 -5.39 4.34 -4.14
CA ALA A 82 -4.39 5.20 -4.76
C ALA A 82 -4.41 6.64 -4.19
N ALA A 83 -5.59 7.19 -3.90
CA ALA A 83 -5.71 8.50 -3.27
C ALA A 83 -5.10 8.50 -1.85
N LEU A 84 -5.35 7.45 -1.07
CA LEU A 84 -4.74 7.28 0.26
C LEU A 84 -3.22 7.14 0.15
N TYR A 85 -2.72 6.37 -0.83
CA TYR A 85 -1.29 6.27 -1.09
C TYR A 85 -0.66 7.63 -1.38
N PHE A 86 -1.26 8.40 -2.30
CA PHE A 86 -0.75 9.73 -2.63
C PHE A 86 -0.66 10.63 -1.40
N ALA A 87 -1.68 10.64 -0.55
CA ALA A 87 -1.67 11.41 0.69
C ALA A 87 -0.55 10.96 1.65
N VAL A 88 -0.37 9.65 1.84
CA VAL A 88 0.66 9.10 2.73
C VAL A 88 2.06 9.36 2.18
N SER A 89 2.30 9.16 0.87
CA SER A 89 3.58 9.43 0.23
C SER A 89 3.97 10.91 0.37
N VAL A 90 3.04 11.84 0.15
CA VAL A 90 3.30 13.28 0.34
C VAL A 90 3.71 13.57 1.80
N LEU A 91 2.97 13.05 2.78
CA LEU A 91 3.30 13.22 4.20
C LEU A 91 4.67 12.61 4.54
N LEU A 92 4.98 11.44 3.98
CA LEU A 92 6.25 10.74 4.20
C LEU A 92 7.43 11.53 3.61
N THR A 93 7.28 12.08 2.40
CA THR A 93 8.29 12.93 1.78
C THR A 93 8.55 14.18 2.63
N PHE A 94 7.49 14.86 3.09
CA PHE A 94 7.63 15.99 4.01
C PHE A 94 8.34 15.61 5.30
N TYR A 95 8.02 14.45 5.87
CA TYR A 95 8.69 13.94 7.07
C TYR A 95 10.18 13.70 6.84
N ILE A 96 10.56 13.04 5.74
CA ILE A 96 11.96 12.73 5.41
C ILE A 96 12.75 14.02 5.12
N MET A 97 12.18 15.00 4.41
CA MET A 97 12.81 16.30 4.21
C MET A 97 13.01 17.04 5.54
N SER A 98 11.95 17.12 6.34
CA SER A 98 12.00 17.77 7.66
C SER A 98 12.97 17.10 8.64
N SER A 99 13.12 15.77 8.59
CA SER A 99 14.04 15.05 9.48
C SER A 99 15.51 15.20 9.06
N ASN A 100 15.77 15.48 7.78
CA ASN A 100 17.11 15.57 7.22
C ASN A 100 17.62 17.01 7.03
N ASN A 101 16.91 18.04 7.56
CA ASN A 101 17.24 19.46 7.41
C ASN A 101 17.43 19.91 5.94
N LEU A 102 16.64 19.35 5.03
CA LEU A 102 16.59 19.68 3.61
C LEU A 102 15.47 20.70 3.31
#